data_AF-A0AB39QEK1-F1
#
_entry.id   AF-A0AB39QEK1-F1
#
_cell.length_a   1.000
_cell.length_b   1.000
_cell.length_c   1.000
_cell.angle_alpha   90.00
_cell.angle_beta   90.00
_cell.angle_gamma   90.00
#
_symmetry.space_group_name_H-M   'P 1'
#
loop_
_entity.id
_entity.type
_entity.pdbx_description
1 polymer ?
#
loop_
_entity_poly.entity_id
_entity_poly.type
_entity_poly.pdbx_seq_one_letter_code
_entity_poly.pdbx_strand_id
1 'polypeptide(L)'
;MYVLSDCTQDATFCYGTGSGIEHTWDEWDYHDEWLHWDIYSNETASTAADKVLYHQWHFRFGGSGGDYVYTTGTTENHTIRCDSANYFTFFQDYPKACVNYDVIPHLQYSVGDSRVTSVAQHIRFAQNDPTRTYPIEIEPKDIPGKYTGSRDERGLHRVPAGPITSTNRYYKDAACNRTTPYNDQTGLPAYDTATRDCDEYPFQSTDEGAGSPVWDFSVRAVPRTENQAAGGLLIWYYFSDRILYNTDEFWVDITD
;
A
#
# COMPACT_ATOMS: atom_id res chain seq x y z
N MET A 1 -0.29 35.57 15.04
CA MET A 1 0.57 34.40 14.76
C MET A 1 -0.04 33.68 13.58
N TYR A 2 0.74 33.43 12.54
CA TYR A 2 0.29 32.70 11.36
C TYR A 2 0.92 31.31 11.28
N VAL A 3 0.19 30.40 10.62
CA VAL A 3 0.66 29.08 10.18
C VAL A 3 0.23 28.90 8.72
N LEU A 4 1.16 28.53 7.85
CA LEU A 4 0.90 28.27 6.44
C LEU A 4 1.67 27.06 5.96
N SER A 5 1.15 26.35 4.95
CA SER A 5 1.83 25.26 4.28
C SER A 5 2.75 25.79 3.17
N ASP A 6 3.90 25.16 2.98
CA ASP A 6 4.81 25.49 1.89
C ASP A 6 5.57 24.25 1.40
N CYS A 7 6.21 24.35 0.24
CA CYS A 7 7.07 23.33 -0.32
C CYS A 7 8.53 23.79 -0.36
N THR A 8 9.46 22.84 -0.38
CA THR A 8 10.89 23.15 -0.59
C THR A 8 11.21 23.40 -2.05
N GLN A 9 10.42 22.83 -2.97
CA GLN A 9 10.56 22.99 -4.41
C GLN A 9 10.15 24.39 -4.89
N ASP A 10 10.52 24.72 -6.13
CA ASP A 10 10.06 25.92 -6.82
C ASP A 10 8.51 25.97 -6.87
N ALA A 11 7.94 27.14 -6.59
CA ALA A 11 6.50 27.39 -6.56
C ALA A 11 5.79 27.09 -7.89
N THR A 12 6.53 26.86 -8.98
CA THR A 12 6.00 26.38 -10.26
C THR A 12 5.50 24.92 -10.19
N PHE A 13 6.04 24.11 -9.28
CA PHE A 13 5.82 22.66 -9.21
C PHE A 13 5.05 22.21 -7.98
N CYS A 14 5.35 22.81 -6.83
CA CYS A 14 4.67 22.56 -5.56
C CYS A 14 4.52 23.87 -4.82
N TYR A 15 3.32 24.17 -4.30
CA TYR A 15 3.11 25.33 -3.46
C TYR A 15 1.90 25.13 -2.56
N GLY A 16 1.92 25.77 -1.38
CA GLY A 16 0.73 25.88 -0.54
C GLY A 16 -0.36 26.70 -1.23
N THR A 17 -1.59 26.19 -1.24
CA THR A 17 -2.75 26.93 -1.74
C THR A 17 -3.59 27.47 -0.60
N GLY A 18 -4.08 28.69 -0.76
CA GLY A 18 -4.80 29.44 0.28
C GLY A 18 -3.91 30.44 1.01
N SER A 19 -4.55 31.35 1.75
CA SER A 19 -3.83 32.19 2.73
C SER A 19 -3.50 31.34 3.96
N GLY A 20 -2.34 31.57 4.56
CA GLY A 20 -2.06 31.04 5.89
C GLY A 20 -3.17 31.37 6.88
N ILE A 21 -3.34 30.52 7.88
CA ILE A 21 -4.28 30.76 8.97
C ILE A 21 -3.57 31.66 9.98
N GLU A 22 -4.21 32.77 10.33
CA GLU A 22 -3.70 33.72 11.30
C GLU A 22 -4.68 33.88 12.46
N HIS A 23 -4.16 33.66 13.66
CA HIS A 23 -4.85 33.87 14.92
C HIS A 23 -3.93 34.61 15.90
N THR A 24 -4.51 35.37 16.82
CA THR A 24 -3.83 35.84 18.02
C THR A 24 -3.41 34.65 18.90
N TRP A 25 -2.51 34.87 19.85
CA TRP A 25 -2.11 33.81 20.78
C TRP A 25 -3.30 33.28 21.58
N ASP A 26 -4.17 34.18 22.07
CA ASP A 26 -5.38 33.79 22.79
C ASP A 26 -6.32 32.97 21.88
N GLU A 27 -6.47 33.32 20.61
CA GLU A 27 -7.30 32.55 19.68
C GLU A 27 -6.74 31.13 19.45
N TRP A 28 -5.42 30.95 19.31
CA TRP A 28 -4.82 29.62 19.18
C TRP A 28 -5.06 28.71 20.40
N ASP A 29 -5.21 29.29 21.61
CA ASP A 29 -5.43 28.53 22.84
C ASP A 29 -6.89 28.08 23.03
N TYR A 30 -7.86 28.79 22.45
CA TYR A 30 -9.30 28.54 22.70
C TYR A 30 -10.10 28.08 21.48
N HIS A 31 -9.62 28.27 20.24
CA HIS A 31 -10.26 27.68 19.07
C HIS A 31 -10.02 26.17 19.03
N ASP A 32 -11.10 25.40 18.95
CA ASP A 32 -11.10 23.93 18.90
C ASP A 32 -11.49 23.38 17.51
N GLU A 33 -11.51 24.25 16.51
CA GLU A 33 -11.87 23.91 15.13
C GLU A 33 -10.77 23.16 14.39
N TRP A 34 -11.19 22.25 13.50
CA TRP A 34 -10.28 21.59 12.58
C TRP A 34 -9.82 22.54 11.49
N LEU A 35 -8.53 22.85 11.50
CA LEU A 35 -7.86 23.66 10.49
C LEU A 35 -7.28 22.76 9.38
N HIS A 36 -7.22 23.28 8.16
CA HIS A 36 -6.65 22.59 7.02
C HIS A 36 -5.76 23.53 6.21
N TRP A 37 -4.81 22.93 5.51
CA TRP A 37 -3.93 23.59 4.56
C TRP A 37 -3.81 22.70 3.34
N ASP A 38 -3.84 23.32 2.17
CA ASP A 38 -3.76 22.61 0.90
C ASP A 38 -2.36 22.76 0.32
N ILE A 39 -1.87 21.68 -0.30
CA ILE A 39 -0.66 21.68 -1.12
C ILE A 39 -1.07 21.33 -2.54
N TYR A 40 -0.67 22.18 -3.49
CA TYR A 40 -0.86 21.92 -4.90
C TYR A 40 0.37 21.25 -5.51
N SER A 41 0.14 20.23 -6.33
CA SER A 41 1.17 19.58 -7.16
C SER A 41 0.82 19.73 -8.64
N ASN A 42 1.75 20.30 -9.41
CA ASN A 42 1.56 20.51 -10.84
C ASN A 42 1.92 19.25 -11.65
N GLU A 43 0.93 18.45 -12.05
CA GLU A 43 1.13 17.21 -12.82
C GLU A 43 1.93 17.39 -14.13
N THR A 44 1.93 18.60 -14.71
CA THR A 44 2.68 18.90 -15.93
C THR A 44 4.20 18.87 -15.74
N ALA A 45 4.65 18.88 -14.48
CA ALA A 45 6.06 18.74 -14.13
C ALA A 45 6.60 17.30 -14.34
N SER A 46 5.74 16.31 -14.55
CA SER A 46 6.15 14.91 -14.77
C SER A 46 5.77 14.39 -16.16
N THR A 47 6.69 13.64 -16.76
CA THR A 47 6.44 12.84 -17.96
C THR A 47 6.33 11.34 -17.68
N ALA A 48 6.55 10.93 -16.42
CA ALA A 48 6.47 9.53 -16.01
C ALA A 48 5.04 8.98 -16.12
N ALA A 49 4.94 7.64 -16.03
CA ALA A 49 3.65 6.96 -15.87
C ALA A 49 2.89 7.57 -14.69
N ASP A 50 1.57 7.68 -14.83
CA ASP A 50 0.67 8.30 -13.85
C ASP A 50 1.08 9.70 -13.36
N LYS A 51 1.99 10.40 -14.04
CA LYS A 51 2.46 11.75 -13.66
C LYS A 51 2.98 11.83 -12.23
N VAL A 52 3.60 10.75 -11.75
CA VAL A 52 4.12 10.66 -10.38
C VAL A 52 5.13 11.78 -10.13
N LEU A 53 4.95 12.45 -8.99
CA LEU A 53 5.81 13.50 -8.45
C LEU A 53 5.98 13.30 -6.95
N TYR A 54 7.17 13.62 -6.45
CA TYR A 54 7.48 13.65 -5.03
C TYR A 54 7.81 15.07 -4.62
N HIS A 55 7.14 15.54 -3.57
CA HIS A 55 7.38 16.87 -3.01
C HIS A 55 7.71 16.78 -1.55
N GLN A 56 8.43 17.78 -1.07
CA GLN A 56 8.73 17.96 0.36
C GLN A 56 8.01 19.22 0.80
N TRP A 57 7.13 19.08 1.78
CA TRP A 57 6.34 20.17 2.31
C TRP A 57 6.58 20.33 3.81
N HIS A 58 6.34 21.54 4.32
CA HIS A 58 6.47 21.86 5.73
C HIS A 58 5.48 22.97 6.11
N PHE A 59 5.25 23.16 7.41
CA PHE A 59 4.60 24.37 7.89
C PHE A 59 5.61 25.47 8.14
N ARG A 60 5.29 26.67 7.68
CA ARG A 60 5.94 27.91 8.11
C ARG A 60 5.05 28.61 9.11
N PHE A 61 5.65 29.10 10.18
CA PHE A 61 4.92 29.82 11.22
C PHE A 61 5.71 31.02 11.71
N GLY A 62 4.99 32.06 12.10
CA GLY A 62 5.59 33.28 12.59
C GLY A 62 4.56 34.19 13.24
N GLY A 63 5.02 35.31 13.78
CA GLY A 63 4.14 36.27 14.41
C GLY A 63 4.90 37.43 15.01
N SER A 64 4.18 38.45 15.41
CA SER A 64 4.72 39.51 16.26
C SER A 64 3.68 39.83 17.32
N GLY A 65 4.13 40.29 18.49
CA GLY A 65 3.25 40.66 19.59
C GLY A 65 4.00 41.51 20.60
N GLY A 66 3.45 42.70 20.91
CA GLY A 66 4.14 43.69 21.74
C GLY A 66 5.50 44.10 21.14
N ASP A 67 6.53 44.17 21.98
CA ASP A 67 7.92 44.49 21.58
C ASP A 67 8.69 43.26 21.03
N TYR A 68 8.05 42.08 20.97
CA TYR A 68 8.70 40.84 20.58
C TYR A 68 8.49 40.55 19.08
N VAL A 69 9.60 40.52 18.34
CA VAL A 69 9.64 40.15 16.92
C VAL A 69 10.08 38.68 16.81
N TYR A 70 9.18 37.79 16.38
CA TYR A 70 9.50 36.39 16.16
C TYR A 70 10.28 36.22 14.85
N THR A 71 11.28 35.35 14.82
CA THR A 71 11.92 34.89 13.57
C THR A 71 11.09 33.74 13.01
N THR A 72 10.64 33.84 11.76
CA THR A 72 9.86 32.78 11.10
C THR A 72 10.51 31.40 11.29
N GLY A 73 9.72 30.45 11.80
CA GLY A 73 10.12 29.06 11.97
C GLY A 73 9.52 28.17 10.88
N THR A 74 10.15 27.03 10.66
CA THR A 74 9.66 25.96 9.78
C THR A 74 9.62 24.65 10.58
N THR A 75 8.63 23.80 10.31
CA THR A 75 8.68 22.41 10.78
C THR A 75 9.70 21.60 9.96
N GLU A 76 9.87 20.33 10.33
CA GLU A 76 10.56 19.37 9.47
C GLU A 76 9.81 19.20 8.15
N ASN A 77 10.56 18.79 7.12
CA ASN A 77 9.99 18.47 5.82
C ASN A 77 9.37 17.08 5.84
N HIS A 78 8.18 16.98 5.28
CA HIS A 78 7.45 15.74 5.06
C HIS A 78 7.32 15.45 3.57
N THR A 79 7.42 14.18 3.20
CA THR A 79 7.33 13.77 1.80
C THR A 79 5.90 13.43 1.44
N ILE A 80 5.44 13.96 0.31
CA ILE A 80 4.19 13.52 -0.33
C ILE A 80 4.48 12.97 -1.72
N ARG A 81 3.77 11.91 -2.10
CA ARG A 81 3.72 11.39 -3.46
C ARG A 81 2.40 11.82 -4.08
N CYS A 82 2.45 12.56 -5.18
CA CYS A 82 1.27 12.95 -5.94
C CYS A 82 1.26 12.24 -7.30
N ASP A 83 0.07 11.94 -7.81
CA ASP A 83 -0.12 11.35 -9.14
C ASP A 83 -1.44 11.77 -9.78
N SER A 84 -1.57 11.38 -11.04
CA SER A 84 -2.74 11.51 -11.89
C SER A 84 -3.17 10.17 -12.49
N ALA A 85 -3.12 9.11 -11.69
CA ALA A 85 -3.60 7.78 -12.04
C ALA A 85 -5.13 7.75 -12.16
N ASN A 86 -5.63 7.54 -13.38
CA ASN A 86 -7.06 7.59 -13.71
C ASN A 86 -7.82 6.26 -13.53
N TYR A 87 -7.17 5.23 -12.99
CA TYR A 87 -7.75 3.90 -12.79
C TYR A 87 -8.29 3.67 -11.37
N PHE A 88 -8.25 4.68 -10.50
CA PHE A 88 -8.89 4.66 -9.19
C PHE A 88 -10.36 5.06 -9.31
N THR A 89 -11.19 4.12 -9.79
CA THR A 89 -12.62 4.37 -10.07
C THR A 89 -13.57 3.40 -9.37
N PHE A 90 -13.03 2.44 -8.60
CA PHE A 90 -13.80 1.32 -8.07
C PHE A 90 -14.82 1.74 -7.00
N PHE A 91 -14.45 2.64 -6.08
CA PHE A 91 -15.32 3.11 -5.00
C PHE A 91 -15.82 4.55 -5.23
N GLN A 92 -14.98 5.39 -5.81
CA GLN A 92 -15.30 6.74 -6.30
C GLN A 92 -14.31 7.08 -7.41
N ASP A 93 -14.67 8.01 -8.30
CA ASP A 93 -13.73 8.53 -9.29
C ASP A 93 -12.70 9.43 -8.59
N TYR A 94 -11.46 8.95 -8.51
CA TYR A 94 -10.38 9.63 -7.80
C TYR A 94 -9.12 9.69 -8.66
N PRO A 95 -9.14 10.44 -9.77
CA PRO A 95 -8.12 10.35 -10.81
C PRO A 95 -6.80 11.05 -10.46
N LYS A 96 -6.78 11.84 -9.38
CA LYS A 96 -5.61 12.59 -8.91
C LYS A 96 -5.64 12.69 -7.40
N ALA A 97 -4.50 12.48 -6.76
CA ALA A 97 -4.36 12.70 -5.32
C ALA A 97 -2.88 12.81 -4.92
N CYS A 98 -2.67 13.15 -3.65
CA CYS A 98 -1.39 13.01 -2.98
C CYS A 98 -1.56 12.10 -1.76
N VAL A 99 -0.54 11.29 -1.47
CA VAL A 99 -0.44 10.48 -0.25
C VAL A 99 0.77 10.90 0.56
N ASN A 100 0.68 10.77 1.89
CA ASN A 100 1.85 10.93 2.75
C ASN A 100 2.82 9.78 2.48
N TYR A 101 4.01 10.09 1.98
CA TYR A 101 5.00 9.10 1.57
C TYR A 101 6.02 8.77 2.65
N ASP A 102 6.02 9.50 3.77
CA ASP A 102 6.83 9.15 4.93
C ASP A 102 6.31 7.86 5.60
N VAL A 103 5.03 7.52 5.39
CA VAL A 103 4.44 6.24 5.82
C VAL A 103 4.80 5.15 4.82
N ILE A 104 5.29 4.02 5.33
CA ILE A 104 5.56 2.83 4.52
C ILE A 104 4.23 2.13 4.25
N PRO A 105 3.76 2.04 2.99
CA PRO A 105 2.47 1.44 2.66
C PRO A 105 2.50 -0.06 2.96
N HIS A 106 1.59 -0.53 3.81
CA HIS A 106 1.45 -1.94 4.08
C HIS A 106 0.00 -2.34 4.35
N LEU A 107 -0.40 -3.48 3.77
CA LEU A 107 -1.67 -4.13 4.06
C LEU A 107 -1.60 -4.78 5.44
N GLN A 108 -2.61 -4.57 6.26
CA GLN A 108 -2.69 -5.17 7.58
C GLN A 108 -3.79 -6.23 7.64
N TYR A 109 -3.44 -7.45 8.02
CA TYR A 109 -4.39 -8.48 8.47
C TYR A 109 -4.05 -8.95 9.87
N SER A 110 -5.05 -9.30 10.67
CA SER A 110 -4.85 -9.87 12.01
C SER A 110 -5.30 -11.33 12.04
N VAL A 111 -4.54 -12.18 12.73
CA VAL A 111 -5.00 -13.56 13.03
C VAL A 111 -6.13 -13.58 14.07
N GLY A 112 -6.38 -12.47 14.76
CA GLY A 112 -7.53 -12.27 15.64
C GLY A 112 -8.81 -11.80 14.92
N ASP A 113 -8.72 -11.36 13.66
CA ASP A 113 -9.89 -10.94 12.88
C ASP A 113 -10.57 -12.15 12.23
N SER A 114 -11.76 -12.51 12.73
CA SER A 114 -12.55 -13.65 12.25
C SER A 114 -12.95 -13.54 10.77
N ARG A 115 -12.85 -12.35 10.16
CA ARG A 115 -13.14 -12.16 8.72
C ARG A 115 -12.01 -12.67 7.83
N VAL A 116 -10.78 -12.78 8.34
CA VAL A 116 -9.59 -13.11 7.53
C VAL A 116 -8.60 -14.05 8.23
N THR A 117 -8.95 -14.63 9.38
CA THR A 117 -8.04 -15.38 10.26
C THR A 117 -7.20 -16.42 9.51
N SER A 118 -7.82 -17.25 8.67
CA SER A 118 -7.12 -18.33 7.94
C SER A 118 -6.23 -17.80 6.82
N VAL A 119 -6.60 -16.68 6.19
CA VAL A 119 -5.79 -15.97 5.18
C VAL A 119 -4.59 -15.32 5.86
N ALA A 120 -4.81 -14.63 6.99
CA ALA A 120 -3.75 -14.03 7.79
C ALA A 120 -2.74 -15.10 8.25
N GLN A 121 -3.23 -16.26 8.72
CA GLN A 121 -2.37 -17.39 9.07
C GLN A 121 -1.62 -17.96 7.87
N HIS A 122 -2.25 -18.05 6.70
CA HIS A 122 -1.58 -18.49 5.47
C HIS A 122 -0.39 -17.59 5.14
N ILE A 123 -0.64 -16.27 5.06
CA ILE A 123 0.39 -15.28 4.76
C ILE A 123 1.49 -15.30 5.84
N ARG A 124 1.13 -15.42 7.13
CA ARG A 124 2.11 -15.55 8.21
C ARG A 124 3.02 -16.77 8.03
N PHE A 125 2.49 -17.91 7.58
CA PHE A 125 3.31 -19.08 7.26
C PHE A 125 4.18 -18.82 6.03
N ALA A 126 3.64 -18.25 4.96
CA ALA A 126 4.44 -17.90 3.78
C ALA A 126 5.64 -17.00 4.12
N GLN A 127 5.43 -16.03 5.00
CA GLN A 127 6.44 -15.04 5.40
C GLN A 127 7.46 -15.56 6.42
N ASN A 128 7.10 -16.50 7.30
CA ASN A 128 7.94 -16.89 8.45
C ASN A 128 8.35 -18.36 8.48
N ASP A 129 7.57 -19.22 7.84
CA ASP A 129 7.81 -20.66 7.79
C ASP A 129 7.23 -21.24 6.48
N PRO A 130 7.81 -20.86 5.32
CA PRO A 130 7.26 -21.23 4.02
C PRO A 130 7.25 -22.75 3.79
N THR A 131 8.01 -23.52 4.55
CA THR A 131 8.00 -25.00 4.51
C THR A 131 6.65 -25.60 4.91
N ARG A 132 5.79 -24.82 5.57
CA ARG A 132 4.41 -25.20 5.95
C ARG A 132 3.37 -24.81 4.92
N THR A 133 3.79 -24.42 3.72
CA THR A 133 2.93 -24.02 2.62
C THR A 133 3.07 -24.96 1.43
N TYR A 134 2.11 -24.88 0.51
CA TYR A 134 2.18 -25.55 -0.79
C TYR A 134 2.47 -24.53 -1.89
N PRO A 135 3.04 -24.90 -3.05
CA PRO A 135 3.57 -26.22 -3.35
C PRO A 135 4.74 -26.59 -2.43
N ILE A 136 4.98 -27.87 -2.19
CA ILE A 136 6.18 -28.32 -1.49
C ILE A 136 7.35 -28.16 -2.44
N GLU A 137 8.40 -27.50 -1.96
CA GLU A 137 9.65 -27.29 -2.69
C GLU A 137 10.81 -27.88 -1.90
N ILE A 138 11.85 -28.30 -2.62
CA ILE A 138 13.04 -28.91 -2.00
C ILE A 138 13.89 -27.83 -1.33
N GLU A 139 14.04 -26.70 -2.02
CA GLU A 139 14.75 -25.54 -1.50
C GLU A 139 13.82 -24.66 -0.67
N PRO A 140 14.35 -23.89 0.29
CA PRO A 140 13.58 -22.90 1.00
C PRO A 140 12.99 -21.89 0.02
N LYS A 141 11.67 -21.70 0.08
CA LYS A 141 10.99 -20.74 -0.79
C LYS A 141 11.44 -19.33 -0.51
N ASP A 142 11.61 -18.56 -1.58
CA ASP A 142 11.89 -17.16 -1.54
C ASP A 142 10.63 -16.32 -1.84
N ILE A 143 9.93 -15.93 -0.77
CA ILE A 143 8.64 -15.22 -0.83
C ILE A 143 8.78 -13.78 -0.29
N PRO A 144 8.59 -12.72 -1.10
CA PRO A 144 8.70 -11.33 -0.65
C PRO A 144 7.42 -10.80 0.03
N GLY A 145 7.45 -9.51 0.40
CA GLY A 145 6.29 -8.75 0.83
C GLY A 145 6.03 -8.74 2.34
N LYS A 146 6.93 -9.25 3.18
CA LYS A 146 6.78 -9.15 4.63
C LYS A 146 7.10 -7.73 5.12
N TYR A 147 6.21 -7.12 5.87
CA TYR A 147 6.49 -5.84 6.53
C TYR A 147 7.42 -6.03 7.73
N THR A 148 8.49 -5.22 7.80
CA THR A 148 9.47 -5.23 8.91
C THR A 148 9.69 -3.84 9.52
N GLY A 149 8.94 -2.83 9.07
CA GLY A 149 9.18 -1.43 9.42
C GLY A 149 10.21 -0.72 8.54
N SER A 150 10.70 -1.34 7.46
CA SER A 150 11.65 -0.73 6.51
C SER A 150 11.19 -0.87 5.06
N ARG A 151 11.57 0.12 4.23
CA ARG A 151 11.41 0.10 2.76
C ARG A 151 12.54 -0.66 2.06
N ASP A 152 13.61 -1.01 2.76
CA ASP A 152 14.77 -1.71 2.17
C ASP A 152 14.50 -3.21 1.95
N GLU A 153 13.42 -3.73 2.51
CA GLU A 153 13.00 -5.13 2.32
C GLU A 153 12.25 -5.31 1.00
N ARG A 154 12.26 -6.54 0.48
CA ARG A 154 11.63 -6.89 -0.80
C ARG A 154 10.11 -6.74 -0.72
N GLY A 155 9.58 -5.71 -1.38
CA GLY A 155 8.15 -5.42 -1.44
C GLY A 155 7.41 -6.21 -2.52
N LEU A 156 6.10 -5.97 -2.58
CA LEU A 156 5.22 -6.41 -3.65
C LEU A 156 4.86 -5.24 -4.56
N HIS A 157 4.69 -5.50 -5.85
CA HIS A 157 4.28 -4.50 -6.84
C HIS A 157 2.92 -4.85 -7.42
N ARG A 158 1.94 -3.95 -7.28
CA ARG A 158 0.61 -4.15 -7.83
C ARG A 158 0.65 -4.12 -9.37
N VAL A 159 -0.01 -5.06 -10.03
CA VAL A 159 -0.14 -5.11 -11.50
C VAL A 159 -1.59 -4.95 -11.95
N PRO A 160 -1.84 -4.39 -13.15
CA PRO A 160 -3.17 -4.35 -13.73
C PRO A 160 -3.61 -5.75 -14.19
N ALA A 161 -4.92 -5.95 -14.32
CA ALA A 161 -5.46 -7.17 -14.93
C ALA A 161 -4.89 -7.35 -16.35
N GLY A 162 -4.33 -8.52 -16.62
CA GLY A 162 -3.60 -8.77 -17.87
C GLY A 162 -2.76 -10.05 -17.85
N PRO A 163 -1.72 -10.13 -18.71
CA PRO A 163 -0.88 -11.31 -18.86
C PRO A 163 -0.27 -11.80 -17.55
N ILE A 164 0.28 -10.90 -16.72
CA ILE A 164 0.91 -11.25 -15.44
C ILE A 164 -0.11 -11.92 -14.51
N THR A 165 -1.26 -11.27 -14.29
CA THR A 165 -2.32 -11.84 -13.46
C THR A 165 -2.88 -13.16 -13.99
N SER A 166 -2.86 -13.38 -15.31
CA SER A 166 -3.30 -14.62 -15.94
C SER A 166 -2.29 -15.75 -15.72
N THR A 167 -1.00 -15.44 -15.81
CA THR A 167 0.09 -16.38 -15.53
C THR A 167 0.14 -16.75 -14.05
N ASN A 168 -0.02 -15.77 -13.16
CA ASN A 168 -0.15 -16.02 -11.72
C ASN A 168 -1.31 -16.98 -11.43
N ARG A 169 -2.50 -16.69 -11.98
CA ARG A 169 -3.67 -17.58 -11.84
C ARG A 169 -3.39 -18.99 -12.34
N TYR A 170 -2.75 -19.14 -13.49
CA TYR A 170 -2.43 -20.44 -14.06
C TYR A 170 -1.57 -21.29 -13.12
N TYR A 171 -0.46 -20.75 -12.62
CA TYR A 171 0.44 -21.50 -11.73
C TYR A 171 -0.17 -21.77 -10.36
N LYS A 172 -0.90 -20.81 -9.81
CA LYS A 172 -1.67 -21.05 -8.60
C LYS A 172 -2.70 -22.14 -8.80
N ASP A 173 -3.53 -22.08 -9.83
CA ASP A 173 -4.57 -23.10 -10.07
C ASP A 173 -3.93 -24.47 -10.32
N ALA A 174 -2.76 -24.53 -10.96
CA ALA A 174 -2.01 -25.76 -11.10
C ALA A 174 -1.57 -26.34 -9.75
N ALA A 175 -1.06 -25.51 -8.82
CA ALA A 175 -0.68 -25.93 -7.47
C ALA A 175 -1.90 -26.37 -6.65
N CYS A 176 -3.01 -25.66 -6.76
CA CYS A 176 -4.26 -25.97 -6.06
C CYS A 176 -4.89 -27.29 -6.53
N ASN A 177 -4.83 -27.56 -7.85
CA ASN A 177 -5.46 -28.70 -8.50
C ASN A 177 -4.53 -29.90 -8.68
N ARG A 178 -3.26 -29.77 -8.27
CA ARG A 178 -2.22 -30.83 -8.38
C ARG A 178 -2.00 -31.25 -9.83
N THR A 179 -1.99 -30.27 -10.73
CA THR A 179 -1.71 -30.47 -12.16
C THR A 179 -0.33 -29.91 -12.51
N THR A 180 0.23 -30.35 -13.64
CA THR A 180 1.54 -29.90 -14.14
C THR A 180 1.74 -28.38 -13.99
N PRO A 181 2.85 -27.93 -13.38
CA PRO A 181 4.03 -28.71 -12.99
C PRO A 181 3.93 -29.46 -11.64
N TYR A 182 2.81 -29.34 -10.92
CA TYR A 182 2.60 -29.94 -9.60
C TYR A 182 1.87 -31.30 -9.68
N ASN A 183 1.85 -32.02 -8.56
CA ASN A 183 1.23 -33.35 -8.44
C ASN A 183 0.74 -33.61 -7.01
N ASP A 184 0.34 -34.85 -6.70
CA ASP A 184 -0.16 -35.24 -5.37
C ASP A 184 0.87 -35.17 -4.24
N GLN A 185 2.15 -35.09 -4.56
CA GLN A 185 3.23 -34.97 -3.58
C GLN A 185 3.64 -33.52 -3.34
N THR A 186 3.51 -32.65 -4.36
CA THR A 186 3.97 -31.26 -4.27
C THR A 186 2.84 -30.25 -4.19
N GLY A 187 1.69 -30.49 -4.82
CA GLY A 187 0.57 -29.55 -4.81
C GLY A 187 -0.25 -29.58 -3.52
N LEU A 188 -1.19 -28.64 -3.41
CA LEU A 188 -2.09 -28.51 -2.26
C LEU A 188 -2.95 -29.78 -2.12
N PRO A 189 -3.08 -30.40 -0.93
CA PRO A 189 -3.92 -31.57 -0.73
C PRO A 189 -5.39 -31.32 -1.08
N ALA A 190 -6.13 -32.37 -1.40
CA ALA A 190 -7.54 -32.25 -1.74
C ALA A 190 -8.34 -31.59 -0.61
N TYR A 191 -9.21 -30.65 -0.97
CA TYR A 191 -10.05 -29.91 -0.06
C TYR A 191 -11.45 -29.75 -0.67
N ASP A 192 -12.44 -29.49 0.18
CA ASP A 192 -13.81 -29.26 -0.25
C ASP A 192 -13.96 -27.88 -0.90
N THR A 193 -14.03 -27.86 -2.22
CA THR A 193 -14.21 -26.65 -3.03
C THR A 193 -15.62 -26.06 -2.93
N ALA A 194 -16.56 -26.69 -2.21
CA ALA A 194 -17.85 -26.07 -1.91
C ALA A 194 -17.74 -25.05 -0.77
N THR A 195 -16.82 -25.27 0.16
CA THR A 195 -16.70 -24.48 1.41
C THR A 195 -15.38 -23.72 1.53
N ARG A 196 -14.37 -24.09 0.73
CA ARG A 196 -13.05 -23.48 0.75
C ARG A 196 -12.63 -23.00 -0.63
N ASP A 197 -11.82 -21.94 -0.62
CA ASP A 197 -11.13 -21.44 -1.79
C ASP A 197 -9.62 -21.66 -1.63
N CYS A 198 -8.91 -21.70 -2.75
CA CYS A 198 -7.45 -21.70 -2.76
C CYS A 198 -6.94 -20.27 -2.69
N ASP A 199 -6.44 -19.88 -1.52
CA ASP A 199 -5.75 -18.62 -1.28
C ASP A 199 -4.30 -18.70 -1.75
N GLU A 200 -3.71 -17.57 -2.11
CA GLU A 200 -2.37 -17.47 -2.69
C GLU A 200 -1.60 -16.27 -2.13
N TYR A 201 -0.31 -16.47 -1.88
CA TYR A 201 0.60 -15.40 -1.49
C TYR A 201 2.00 -15.62 -2.09
N PRO A 202 2.59 -14.65 -2.81
CA PRO A 202 2.07 -13.30 -3.08
C PRO A 202 0.81 -13.31 -3.97
N PHE A 203 0.08 -12.20 -3.99
CA PHE A 203 -1.27 -12.15 -4.56
C PHE A 203 -1.29 -12.32 -6.09
N GLN A 204 -2.42 -12.78 -6.66
CA GLN A 204 -2.61 -12.80 -8.13
C GLN A 204 -2.28 -11.48 -8.82
N SER A 205 -2.52 -10.38 -8.09
CA SER A 205 -2.45 -9.00 -8.54
C SER A 205 -1.08 -8.35 -8.31
N THR A 206 -0.03 -9.16 -8.10
CA THR A 206 1.34 -8.65 -7.96
C THR A 206 2.33 -9.26 -8.96
N ASP A 207 3.42 -8.54 -9.25
CA ASP A 207 4.52 -9.05 -10.10
C ASP A 207 5.20 -10.28 -9.48
N GLU A 208 5.19 -10.36 -8.14
CA GLU A 208 5.75 -11.42 -7.33
C GLU A 208 4.82 -12.62 -7.16
N GLY A 209 3.65 -12.61 -7.82
CA GLY A 209 2.68 -13.69 -7.71
C GLY A 209 3.19 -15.02 -8.30
N ALA A 210 2.35 -16.05 -8.23
CA ALA A 210 2.71 -17.44 -8.53
C ALA A 210 3.35 -17.73 -9.92
N GLY A 211 3.21 -16.80 -10.87
CA GLY A 211 3.79 -16.90 -12.20
C GLY A 211 5.16 -16.24 -12.34
N SER A 212 5.71 -15.69 -11.27
CA SER A 212 7.00 -15.03 -11.27
C SER A 212 8.12 -16.03 -11.59
N PRO A 213 9.09 -15.68 -12.46
CA PRO A 213 10.27 -16.49 -12.68
C PRO A 213 11.37 -16.30 -11.62
N VAL A 214 11.18 -15.33 -10.69
CA VAL A 214 12.17 -14.95 -9.67
C VAL A 214 11.72 -15.37 -8.28
N TRP A 215 10.43 -15.21 -7.99
CA TRP A 215 9.89 -15.40 -6.65
C TRP A 215 9.05 -16.66 -6.57
N ASP A 216 9.12 -17.30 -5.40
CA ASP A 216 8.27 -18.43 -5.08
C ASP A 216 6.93 -17.95 -4.52
N PHE A 217 5.99 -18.88 -4.41
CA PHE A 217 4.66 -18.59 -3.89
C PHE A 217 4.16 -19.68 -2.95
N SER A 218 3.06 -19.36 -2.30
CA SER A 218 2.35 -20.23 -1.38
C SER A 218 0.88 -20.28 -1.73
N VAL A 219 0.27 -21.45 -1.54
CA VAL A 219 -1.17 -21.66 -1.61
C VAL A 219 -1.68 -22.42 -0.39
N ARG A 220 -2.93 -22.13 -0.01
CA ARG A 220 -3.63 -22.83 1.07
C ARG A 220 -5.13 -22.85 0.84
N ALA A 221 -5.77 -23.96 1.22
CA ALA A 221 -7.22 -24.06 1.27
C ALA A 221 -7.76 -23.37 2.54
N VAL A 222 -8.44 -22.25 2.36
CA VAL A 222 -9.02 -21.43 3.45
C VAL A 222 -10.54 -21.33 3.28
N PRO A 223 -11.31 -21.03 4.35
CA PRO A 223 -12.75 -20.82 4.22
C PRO A 223 -13.09 -19.75 3.17
N ARG A 224 -14.05 -20.06 2.28
CA ARG A 224 -14.42 -19.19 1.16
C ARG A 224 -14.78 -17.77 1.60
N THR A 225 -15.55 -17.64 2.67
CA THR A 225 -15.97 -16.34 3.20
C THR A 225 -14.79 -15.48 3.63
N GLU A 226 -13.76 -16.10 4.22
CA GLU A 226 -12.56 -15.39 4.65
C GLU A 226 -11.70 -14.96 3.46
N ASN A 227 -11.55 -15.85 2.47
CA ASN A 227 -10.80 -15.55 1.24
C ASN A 227 -11.41 -14.37 0.46
N GLN A 228 -12.73 -14.38 0.32
CA GLN A 228 -13.46 -13.32 -0.40
C GLN A 228 -13.42 -11.99 0.35
N ALA A 229 -13.52 -12.03 1.70
CA ALA A 229 -13.38 -10.85 2.53
C ALA A 229 -11.97 -10.25 2.40
N ALA A 230 -10.92 -11.07 2.49
CA ALA A 230 -9.54 -10.64 2.29
C ALA A 230 -9.34 -10.04 0.89
N GLY A 231 -9.83 -10.67 -0.17
CA GLY A 231 -9.76 -10.10 -1.52
C GLY A 231 -10.43 -8.72 -1.62
N GLY A 232 -11.57 -8.53 -0.96
CA GLY A 232 -12.24 -7.22 -0.88
C GLY A 232 -11.42 -6.18 -0.11
N LEU A 233 -10.82 -6.56 1.02
CA LEU A 233 -9.97 -5.69 1.82
C LEU A 233 -8.68 -5.30 1.07
N LEU A 234 -8.09 -6.21 0.30
CA LEU A 234 -6.94 -5.91 -0.57
C LEU A 234 -7.28 -4.87 -1.63
N ILE A 235 -8.45 -4.99 -2.28
CA ILE A 235 -8.91 -4.00 -3.26
C ILE A 235 -9.14 -2.64 -2.59
N TRP A 236 -9.75 -2.63 -1.40
CA TRP A 236 -9.92 -1.41 -0.61
C TRP A 236 -8.58 -0.77 -0.25
N TYR A 237 -7.62 -1.55 0.25
CA TYR A 237 -6.27 -1.10 0.56
C TYR A 237 -5.58 -0.46 -0.66
N TYR A 238 -5.58 -1.16 -1.80
CA TYR A 238 -5.02 -0.60 -3.03
C TYR A 238 -5.61 0.77 -3.36
N PHE A 239 -6.93 0.93 -3.19
CA PHE A 239 -7.61 2.18 -3.46
C PHE A 239 -7.31 3.27 -2.43
N SER A 240 -7.44 2.96 -1.14
CA SER A 240 -7.32 3.92 -0.04
C SER A 240 -5.89 4.43 0.15
N ASP A 241 -4.90 3.55 0.04
CA ASP A 241 -3.48 3.92 0.14
C ASP A 241 -2.90 4.32 -1.24
N ARG A 242 -3.76 4.29 -2.27
CA ARG A 242 -3.44 4.70 -3.64
C ARG A 242 -2.19 4.03 -4.18
N ILE A 243 -2.14 2.70 -4.06
CA ILE A 243 -1.04 1.88 -4.55
C ILE A 243 -1.08 1.83 -6.08
N LEU A 244 -0.10 2.48 -6.71
CA LEU A 244 0.01 2.56 -8.16
C LEU A 244 0.46 1.24 -8.80
N TYR A 245 0.07 1.05 -10.06
CA TYR A 245 0.53 -0.08 -10.85
C TYR A 245 2.03 0.04 -11.19
N ASN A 246 2.77 -1.06 -11.01
CA ASN A 246 4.17 -1.25 -11.41
C ASN A 246 5.13 -0.14 -10.91
N THR A 247 4.74 0.60 -9.87
CA THR A 247 5.48 1.79 -9.39
C THR A 247 5.67 1.74 -7.88
N ASP A 248 4.58 1.55 -7.13
CA ASP A 248 4.65 1.54 -5.68
C ASP A 248 4.96 0.12 -5.19
N GLU A 249 5.96 0.03 -4.31
CA GLU A 249 6.17 -1.12 -3.45
C GLU A 249 5.22 -1.06 -2.25
N PHE A 250 4.70 -2.20 -1.85
CA PHE A 250 3.98 -2.35 -0.60
C PHE A 250 4.30 -3.68 0.09
N TRP A 251 4.01 -3.75 1.38
CA TRP A 251 4.23 -4.95 2.19
C TRP A 251 2.94 -5.41 2.86
N VAL A 252 2.98 -6.56 3.52
CA VAL A 252 1.88 -7.13 4.28
C VAL A 252 2.35 -7.40 5.71
N ASP A 253 1.65 -6.81 6.66
CA ASP A 253 1.83 -7.00 8.09
C ASP A 253 0.75 -7.93 8.65
N ILE A 254 1.18 -8.95 9.38
CA ILE A 254 0.27 -9.90 10.04
C ILE A 254 0.32 -9.73 11.56
N THR A 255 -0.66 -9.03 12.11
CA THR A 255 -0.78 -8.73 13.53
C THR A 255 -1.50 -9.84 14.31
N ASP A 256 -1.35 -9.83 15.63
CA ASP A 256 -2.03 -10.76 16.56
C ASP A 256 -3.42 -10.27 16.99
#